data_AF-A0A432T4C0-F1
#
_entry.id   AF-A0A432T4C0-F1
#
_cell.length_a   1.000
_cell.length_b   1.000
_cell.length_c   1.000
_cell.angle_alpha   90.00
_cell.angle_beta   90.00
_cell.angle_gamma   90.00
#
_symmetry.space_group_name_H-M   'P 1'
#
loop_
_entity.id
_entity.type
_entity.pdbx_description
1 polymer ?
#
loop_
_entity_poly.entity_id
_entity_poly.type
_entity_poly.pdbx_seq_one_letter_code
_entity_poly.pdbx_strand_id
1 'polypeptide(L)'
;MKDKTTQAIALEKMMQACKPHFEYELALPFFEIKNTNLQSLTKDDVLLLGLDTLQCNLLYENKIYANVVLYQEKFEITNIYKTPINKYNTKKYDTLKCSFGTFKKNKLKVGNRLNLEMLNLKEVTLFLNHENIAQGSLVNVDNTIAIQINKVNRYA
;
A
#
# COMPACT_ATOMS: atom_id res chain seq x y z
N MET A 1 23.88 -43.48 -11.73
CA MET A 1 22.59 -43.67 -11.05
C MET A 1 21.59 -42.70 -11.68
N LYS A 2 20.53 -43.20 -12.33
CA LYS A 2 19.47 -42.36 -12.92
C LYS A 2 18.55 -41.89 -11.78
N ASP A 3 18.51 -40.58 -11.55
CA ASP A 3 17.58 -39.96 -10.59
C ASP A 3 16.14 -40.31 -10.97
N LYS A 4 15.46 -41.05 -10.10
CA LYS A 4 14.01 -41.25 -10.16
C LYS A 4 13.33 -39.99 -9.63
N THR A 5 13.25 -38.96 -10.45
CA THR A 5 12.31 -37.86 -10.22
C THR A 5 10.91 -38.44 -10.24
N THR A 6 10.33 -38.66 -9.06
CA THR A 6 9.00 -39.24 -8.91
C THR A 6 7.98 -38.28 -9.53
N GLN A 7 6.99 -38.79 -10.26
CA GLN A 7 5.94 -37.97 -10.90
C GLN A 7 5.26 -37.01 -9.90
N ALA A 8 5.21 -37.39 -8.62
CA ALA A 8 4.75 -36.55 -7.52
C ALA A 8 5.61 -35.27 -7.32
N ILE A 9 6.93 -35.37 -7.39
CA ILE A 9 7.85 -34.23 -7.25
C ILE A 9 7.75 -33.31 -8.48
N ALA A 10 7.61 -33.90 -9.68
CA ALA A 10 7.38 -33.13 -10.90
C ALA A 10 6.02 -32.38 -10.84
N LEU A 11 4.97 -33.06 -10.38
CA LEU A 11 3.65 -32.47 -10.19
C LEU A 11 3.66 -31.38 -9.11
N GLU A 12 4.35 -31.59 -7.99
CA GLU A 12 4.50 -30.58 -6.93
C GLU A 12 5.23 -29.34 -7.45
N LYS A 13 6.32 -29.50 -8.22
CA LYS A 13 7.02 -28.39 -8.88
C LYS A 13 6.13 -27.65 -9.87
N MET A 14 5.32 -28.37 -10.66
CA MET A 14 4.36 -27.75 -11.59
C MET A 14 3.23 -27.03 -10.85
N MET A 15 2.71 -27.61 -9.76
CA MET A 15 1.67 -27.00 -8.92
C MET A 15 2.18 -25.75 -8.17
N GLN A 16 3.44 -25.72 -7.78
CA GLN A 16 4.08 -24.52 -7.21
C GLN A 16 4.31 -23.46 -8.29
N ALA A 17 4.75 -23.83 -9.49
CA ALA A 17 4.95 -22.90 -10.61
C ALA A 17 3.64 -22.28 -11.13
N CYS A 18 2.51 -22.97 -10.97
CA CYS A 18 1.20 -22.54 -11.49
C CYS A 18 0.35 -21.72 -10.50
N LYS A 19 0.84 -21.31 -9.32
CA LYS A 19 0.05 -20.43 -8.45
C LYS A 19 0.26 -18.97 -8.88
N PRO A 20 -0.75 -18.28 -9.45
CA PRO A 20 -0.64 -16.86 -9.68
C PRO A 20 -0.57 -16.16 -8.32
N HIS A 21 0.65 -15.78 -7.95
CA HIS A 21 0.88 -14.85 -6.87
C HIS A 21 0.72 -13.46 -7.46
N PHE A 22 -0.37 -12.78 -7.10
CA PHE A 22 -0.50 -11.37 -7.42
C PHE A 22 0.29 -10.57 -6.39
N GLU A 23 1.08 -9.62 -6.88
CA GLU A 23 1.81 -8.69 -6.04
C GLU A 23 0.95 -7.45 -5.84
N TYR A 24 0.32 -7.36 -4.67
CA TYR A 24 -0.52 -6.23 -4.30
C TYR A 24 0.30 -5.19 -3.55
N GLU A 25 0.04 -3.92 -3.83
CA GLU A 25 0.55 -2.80 -3.04
C GLU A 25 -0.47 -2.46 -1.94
N LEU A 26 0.00 -2.32 -0.70
CA LEU A 26 -0.80 -1.81 0.40
C LEU A 26 -0.58 -0.30 0.51
N ALA A 27 -1.63 0.49 0.32
CA ALA A 27 -1.56 1.95 0.38
C ALA A 27 -2.68 2.51 1.24
N LEU A 28 -2.47 3.66 1.87
CA LEU A 28 -3.56 4.44 2.45
C LEU A 28 -4.56 4.87 1.35
N PRO A 29 -5.76 5.34 1.72
CA PRO A 29 -6.64 6.06 0.81
C PRO A 29 -5.87 7.15 0.06
N PHE A 30 -6.29 7.44 -1.16
CA PHE A 30 -5.70 8.55 -1.90
C PHE A 30 -6.22 9.85 -1.31
N PHE A 31 -5.34 10.83 -1.13
CA PHE A 31 -5.67 12.13 -0.58
C PHE A 31 -5.35 13.22 -1.58
N GLU A 32 -6.16 14.27 -1.59
CA GLU A 32 -5.84 15.50 -2.32
C GLU A 32 -5.03 16.42 -1.41
N ILE A 33 -3.95 16.97 -1.95
CA ILE A 33 -3.09 17.91 -1.24
C ILE A 33 -2.83 19.11 -2.13
N LYS A 34 -2.78 20.31 -1.53
CA LYS A 34 -2.44 21.53 -2.26
C LYS A 34 -1.03 21.45 -2.80
N ASN A 35 -0.84 21.85 -4.06
CA ASN A 35 0.46 21.83 -4.72
C ASN A 35 1.48 22.68 -3.96
N THR A 36 1.04 23.81 -3.38
CA THR A 36 1.87 24.67 -2.53
C THR A 36 2.39 23.94 -1.29
N ASN A 37 1.58 23.09 -0.67
CA ASN A 37 1.98 22.34 0.53
C ASN A 37 2.98 21.25 0.17
N LEU A 38 2.82 20.58 -0.98
CA LEU A 38 3.82 19.64 -1.49
C LEU A 38 5.16 20.34 -1.79
N GLN A 39 5.11 21.53 -2.37
CA GLN A 39 6.28 22.38 -2.67
C GLN A 39 6.93 23.01 -1.44
N SER A 40 6.27 23.03 -0.29
CA SER A 40 6.86 23.49 0.97
C SER A 40 7.15 22.35 1.94
N LEU A 41 6.81 21.10 1.60
CA LEU A 41 7.03 19.93 2.46
C LEU A 41 8.49 19.80 2.90
N THR A 42 8.70 19.78 4.21
CA THR A 42 10.02 19.63 4.85
C THR A 42 10.07 18.41 5.77
N LYS A 43 11.29 18.07 6.21
CA LYS A 43 11.47 17.08 7.26
C LYS A 43 10.76 17.54 8.53
N ASP A 44 10.22 16.59 9.27
CA ASP A 44 9.48 16.74 10.53
C ASP A 44 8.07 17.35 10.37
N ASP A 45 7.67 17.76 9.16
CA ASP A 45 6.29 18.12 8.84
C ASP A 45 5.34 16.95 9.17
N VAL A 46 4.13 17.28 9.64
CA VAL A 46 3.09 16.31 9.96
C VAL A 46 1.91 16.48 9.02
N LEU A 47 1.59 15.42 8.28
CA LEU A 47 0.41 15.31 7.44
C LEU A 47 -0.72 14.64 8.20
N LEU A 48 -1.70 15.42 8.63
CA LEU A 48 -2.92 14.91 9.24
C LEU A 48 -3.80 14.24 8.16
N LEU A 49 -4.15 12.96 8.36
CA LEU A 49 -4.89 12.19 7.35
C LEU A 49 -6.42 12.25 7.54
N GLY A 50 -6.89 12.72 8.70
CA GLY A 50 -8.32 12.73 9.03
C GLY A 50 -8.94 11.33 9.07
N LEU A 51 -8.14 10.33 9.45
CA LEU A 51 -8.59 8.94 9.57
C LEU A 51 -8.82 8.59 11.04
N ASP A 52 -10.02 8.12 11.36
CA ASP A 52 -10.37 7.60 12.69
C ASP A 52 -9.81 6.19 12.92
N THR A 53 -9.66 5.42 11.84
CA THR A 53 -9.15 4.04 11.87
C THR A 53 -8.19 3.83 10.71
N LEU A 54 -7.20 2.94 10.90
CA LEU A 54 -6.23 2.63 9.85
C LEU A 54 -6.88 1.74 8.79
N GLN A 55 -7.45 2.40 7.79
CA GLN A 55 -7.96 1.80 6.57
C GLN A 55 -6.94 1.96 5.44
N CYS A 56 -6.85 0.95 4.58
CA CYS A 56 -5.96 0.92 3.43
C CYS A 56 -6.67 0.32 2.21
N ASN A 57 -6.11 0.60 1.04
CA ASN A 57 -6.47 0.03 -0.25
C ASN A 57 -5.44 -1.02 -0.65
N LEU A 58 -5.91 -2.11 -1.28
CA LEU A 58 -5.07 -3.03 -2.02
C LEU A 58 -5.06 -2.65 -3.50
N LEU A 59 -3.89 -2.30 -4.01
CA LEU A 59 -3.70 -1.85 -5.38
C LEU A 59 -3.00 -2.93 -6.21
N TYR A 60 -3.40 -3.04 -7.47
CA TYR A 60 -2.71 -3.85 -8.49
C TYR A 60 -3.00 -3.24 -9.87
N GLU A 61 -2.00 -3.15 -10.76
CA GLU A 61 -2.16 -2.62 -12.12
C GLU A 61 -2.98 -1.31 -12.22
N ASN A 62 -2.65 -0.32 -11.38
CA ASN A 62 -3.33 0.99 -11.32
C ASN A 62 -4.86 0.93 -11.01
N LYS A 63 -5.29 -0.11 -10.30
CA LYS A 63 -6.67 -0.29 -9.84
C LYS A 63 -6.69 -0.61 -8.35
N ILE A 64 -7.74 -0.14 -7.68
CA ILE A 64 -8.09 -0.59 -6.32
C ILE A 64 -8.86 -1.89 -6.46
N TYR A 65 -8.42 -2.92 -5.74
CA TYR A 65 -9.02 -4.27 -5.74
C TYR A 65 -9.77 -4.61 -4.45
N ALA A 66 -9.43 -3.96 -3.34
CA ALA A 66 -10.08 -4.20 -2.06
C ALA A 66 -9.78 -3.08 -1.05
N ASN A 67 -10.68 -2.96 -0.08
CA ASN A 67 -10.43 -2.21 1.16
C ASN A 67 -10.04 -3.17 2.27
N VAL A 68 -9.11 -2.73 3.11
CA VAL A 68 -8.69 -3.44 4.30
C VAL A 68 -8.67 -2.50 5.48
N VAL A 69 -9.02 -3.00 6.66
CA VAL A 69 -9.01 -2.24 7.91
C VAL A 69 -8.19 -2.98 8.94
N LEU A 70 -7.42 -2.25 9.75
CA LEU A 70 -6.73 -2.84 10.90
C LEU A 70 -7.75 -3.21 11.99
N TYR A 71 -7.92 -4.51 12.25
CA TYR A 71 -8.80 -5.05 13.27
C TYR A 71 -8.07 -6.09 14.12
N GLN A 72 -8.06 -5.92 15.45
CA GLN A 72 -7.36 -6.83 16.38
C GLN A 72 -5.91 -7.12 15.91
N GLU A 73 -5.16 -6.06 15.62
CA GLU A 73 -3.75 -6.10 15.18
C GLU A 73 -3.50 -6.71 13.79
N LYS A 74 -4.54 -7.10 13.05
CA LYS A 74 -4.41 -7.68 11.71
C LYS A 74 -5.25 -6.90 10.71
N PHE A 75 -4.70 -6.71 9.51
CA PHE A 75 -5.49 -6.14 8.42
C PHE A 75 -6.47 -7.18 7.89
N GLU A 76 -7.74 -6.83 7.85
CA GLU A 76 -8.81 -7.68 7.34
C GLU A 76 -9.44 -7.06 6.10
N ILE A 77 -9.67 -7.88 5.07
CA ILE A 77 -10.35 -7.44 3.84
C ILE A 77 -11.83 -7.22 4.15
N THR A 78 -12.29 -5.98 4.06
CA THR A 78 -13.68 -5.61 4.33
C THR A 78 -14.53 -5.58 3.08
N ASN A 79 -13.95 -5.20 1.93
CA ASN A 79 -14.65 -5.13 0.67
C ASN A 79 -13.73 -5.48 -0.50
N ILE A 80 -14.29 -6.07 -1.56
CA ILE A 80 -13.58 -6.41 -2.80
C ILE A 80 -14.35 -5.79 -3.96
N TYR A 81 -13.68 -4.96 -4.72
CA TYR A 81 -14.24 -4.26 -5.86
C TYR A 81 -13.09 -3.85 -6.78
N LYS A 82 -13.36 -3.62 -8.06
CA LYS A 82 -12.33 -3.24 -9.03
C LYS A 82 -12.64 -1.86 -9.59
N THR A 83 -11.94 -0.86 -9.07
CA THR A 83 -12.14 0.54 -9.49
C THR A 83 -10.83 1.12 -9.98
N PRO A 84 -10.81 1.84 -11.12
CA PRO A 84 -9.62 2.58 -11.54
C PRO A 84 -9.24 3.62 -10.49
N ILE A 85 -7.95 3.85 -10.31
CA ILE A 85 -7.48 4.97 -9.47
C ILE A 85 -7.77 6.25 -10.23
N ASN A 86 -8.76 7.03 -9.76
CA ASN A 86 -9.03 8.36 -10.29
C ASN A 86 -7.94 9.31 -9.80
N LYS A 87 -7.14 9.83 -10.72
CA LYS A 87 -6.16 10.87 -10.43
C LYS A 87 -6.80 12.23 -10.68
N TYR A 88 -6.91 13.03 -9.63
CA TYR A 88 -7.28 14.43 -9.71
C TYR A 88 -6.01 15.26 -9.61
N ASN A 89 -5.50 15.66 -10.77
CA ASN A 89 -4.41 16.62 -10.87
C ASN A 89 -4.99 17.89 -11.47
N THR A 90 -5.06 18.93 -10.66
CA THR A 90 -5.52 20.26 -11.05
C THR A 90 -4.37 21.24 -10.87
N LYS A 91 -4.54 22.49 -11.32
CA LYS A 91 -3.54 23.54 -11.05
C LYS A 91 -3.32 23.79 -9.54
N LYS A 92 -4.26 23.40 -8.68
CA LYS A 92 -4.27 23.72 -7.24
C LYS A 92 -4.00 22.53 -6.34
N TYR A 93 -4.44 21.34 -6.75
CA TYR A 93 -4.40 20.12 -5.97
C TYR A 93 -3.88 18.96 -6.82
N ASP A 94 -3.10 18.10 -6.20
CA ASP A 94 -2.65 16.83 -6.77
C ASP A 94 -3.06 15.66 -5.87
N THR A 95 -3.16 14.48 -6.48
CA THR A 95 -3.47 13.23 -5.79
C THR A 95 -2.19 12.60 -5.22
N LEU A 96 -2.12 12.46 -3.90
CA LEU A 96 -1.02 11.84 -3.18
C LEU A 96 -1.32 10.36 -2.91
N LYS A 97 -0.36 9.48 -3.24
CA LYS A 97 -0.37 8.06 -2.85
C LYS A 97 0.61 7.83 -1.71
N CYS A 98 0.14 7.26 -0.61
CA CYS A 98 0.98 6.89 0.53
C CYS A 98 1.01 5.36 0.66
N SER A 99 2.17 4.74 0.47
CA SER A 99 2.32 3.29 0.32
C SER A 99 3.18 2.68 1.43
N PHE A 100 2.79 1.50 1.90
CA PHE A 100 3.56 0.66 2.82
C PHE A 100 4.43 -0.37 2.09
N GLY A 101 4.31 -0.47 0.77
CA GLY A 101 5.03 -1.44 -0.07
C GLY A 101 4.15 -2.55 -0.63
N THR A 102 4.80 -3.55 -1.22
CA THR A 102 4.14 -4.66 -1.93
C THR A 102 4.26 -5.99 -1.19
N PHE A 103 3.24 -6.84 -1.35
CA PHE A 103 3.23 -8.19 -0.81
C PHE A 103 2.50 -9.15 -1.75
N LYS A 104 2.83 -10.44 -1.67
CA LYS A 104 2.24 -11.48 -2.52
C LYS A 104 0.99 -12.07 -1.88
N LYS A 105 -0.09 -12.19 -2.66
CA LYS A 105 -1.31 -12.89 -2.24
C LYS A 105 -2.00 -13.57 -3.42
N ASN A 106 -2.56 -14.76 -3.18
CA ASN A 106 -3.12 -15.58 -4.27
C ASN A 106 -4.59 -15.27 -4.54
N LYS A 107 -5.35 -14.97 -3.48
CA LYS A 107 -6.78 -14.74 -3.57
C LYS A 107 -7.25 -13.75 -2.51
N LEU A 108 -8.06 -12.80 -2.93
CA LEU A 108 -8.78 -11.88 -2.05
C LEU A 108 -10.13 -12.52 -1.67
N LYS A 109 -10.49 -12.45 -0.39
CA LYS A 109 -11.81 -12.85 0.12
C LYS A 109 -12.15 -11.93 1.28
N VAL A 110 -13.39 -11.44 1.33
CA VAL A 110 -13.88 -10.64 2.46
C VAL A 110 -13.79 -11.46 3.75
N GLY A 111 -13.39 -10.82 4.84
CA GLY A 111 -13.12 -11.44 6.14
C GLY A 111 -11.74 -12.12 6.24
N ASN A 112 -10.99 -12.25 5.13
CA ASN A 112 -9.65 -12.80 5.22
C ASN A 112 -8.68 -11.77 5.78
N ARG A 113 -7.88 -12.21 6.75
CA ARG A 113 -6.75 -11.46 7.28
C ARG A 113 -5.57 -11.50 6.30
N LEU A 114 -4.82 -10.41 6.24
CA LEU A 114 -3.58 -10.31 5.48
C LEU A 114 -2.41 -10.76 6.35
N ASN A 115 -1.52 -11.58 5.78
CA ASN A 115 -0.19 -11.76 6.32
C ASN A 115 0.70 -10.68 5.70
N LEU A 116 1.15 -9.74 6.53
CA LEU A 116 1.98 -8.59 6.13
C LEU A 116 3.33 -8.61 6.86
N GLU A 117 3.80 -9.77 7.32
CA GLU A 117 5.08 -9.93 8.05
C GLU A 117 6.30 -9.34 7.31
N MET A 118 6.23 -9.25 5.98
CA MET A 118 7.29 -8.68 5.14
C MET A 118 7.19 -7.16 4.95
N LEU A 119 6.08 -6.52 5.37
CA LEU A 119 5.90 -5.07 5.24
C LEU A 119 6.25 -4.35 6.54
N ASN A 120 7.01 -3.27 6.42
CA ASN A 120 7.21 -2.34 7.52
C ASN A 120 6.04 -1.36 7.60
N LEU A 121 5.02 -1.71 8.38
CA LEU A 121 3.82 -0.88 8.55
C LEU A 121 4.06 0.46 9.28
N LYS A 122 5.26 0.68 9.83
CA LYS A 122 5.63 1.97 10.41
C LYS A 122 6.11 2.96 9.37
N GLU A 123 6.66 2.50 8.26
CA GLU A 123 7.23 3.33 7.21
C GLU A 123 6.26 3.49 6.06
N VAL A 124 6.15 4.73 5.58
CA VAL A 124 5.25 5.10 4.50
C VAL A 124 6.07 5.86 3.45
N THR A 125 5.96 5.42 2.20
CA THR A 125 6.55 6.13 1.06
C THR A 125 5.46 6.93 0.35
N LEU A 126 5.74 8.22 0.14
CA LEU A 126 4.83 9.15 -0.50
C LEU A 126 5.18 9.25 -1.99
N PHE A 127 4.17 9.09 -2.83
CA PHE A 127 4.30 9.15 -4.28
C PHE A 127 3.39 10.20 -4.89
N LEU A 128 3.96 11.00 -5.80
CA LEU A 128 3.25 11.92 -6.67
C LEU A 128 3.48 11.47 -8.11
N ASN A 129 2.44 11.21 -8.89
CA ASN A 129 2.58 10.78 -10.29
C ASN A 129 3.53 9.56 -10.52
N HIS A 130 3.58 8.64 -9.54
CA HIS A 130 4.47 7.47 -9.46
C HIS A 130 5.92 7.76 -9.07
N GLU A 131 6.28 9.01 -8.82
CA GLU A 131 7.60 9.39 -8.33
C GLU A 131 7.61 9.45 -6.80
N ASN A 132 8.64 8.89 -6.18
CA ASN A 132 8.83 8.97 -4.73
C ASN A 132 9.27 10.38 -4.35
N ILE A 133 8.41 11.11 -3.64
CA ILE A 133 8.68 12.48 -3.23
C ILE A 133 9.17 12.61 -1.78
N ALA A 134 8.84 11.63 -0.93
CA ALA A 134 9.17 11.66 0.49
C ALA A 134 9.00 10.28 1.14
N GLN A 135 9.63 10.12 2.30
CA GLN A 135 9.43 9.01 3.22
C GLN A 135 8.98 9.57 4.56
N GLY A 136 8.08 8.87 5.22
CA GLY A 136 7.56 9.24 6.52
C GLY A 136 7.24 8.03 7.38
N SER A 137 6.80 8.31 8.59
CA SER A 137 6.32 7.31 9.53
C SER A 137 4.90 7.59 9.98
N LEU A 138 4.11 6.53 10.15
CA LEU A 138 2.82 6.65 10.81
C LEU A 138 3.02 7.08 12.25
N VAL A 139 2.36 8.16 12.64
CA VAL A 139 2.33 8.69 13.99
C VAL A 139 0.88 8.94 14.40
N ASN A 140 0.64 8.97 15.71
CA ASN A 140 -0.64 9.37 16.27
C ASN A 140 -0.46 10.76 16.90
N VAL A 141 -1.24 11.72 16.43
CA VAL A 141 -1.27 13.09 16.96
C VAL A 141 -2.71 13.38 17.39
N ASP A 142 -2.92 13.61 18.68
CA ASP A 142 -4.23 13.90 19.26
C ASP A 142 -5.33 12.91 18.83
N ASN A 143 -5.04 11.61 18.95
CA ASN A 143 -5.90 10.49 18.51
C ASN A 143 -6.21 10.46 17.01
N THR A 144 -5.48 11.23 16.20
CA THR A 144 -5.61 11.24 14.74
C THR A 144 -4.40 10.58 14.10
N ILE A 145 -4.65 9.69 13.13
CA ILE A 145 -3.58 9.09 12.34
C ILE A 145 -2.97 10.15 11.43
N ALA A 146 -1.65 10.29 11.51
CA ALA A 146 -0.88 11.23 10.72
C ALA A 146 0.40 10.60 10.17
N ILE A 147 1.04 11.27 9.22
CA ILE A 147 2.36 10.89 8.71
C ILE A 147 3.34 11.98 9.07
N GLN A 148 4.37 11.65 9.86
CA GLN A 148 5.52 12.54 10.05
C GLN A 148 6.52 12.32 8.93
N ILE A 149 6.98 13.38 8.29
CA ILE A 149 7.94 13.32 7.20
C ILE A 149 9.35 13.11 7.75
N ASN A 150 9.97 11.98 7.42
CA ASN A 150 11.32 11.65 7.85
C ASN A 150 12.37 12.18 6.88
N LYS A 151 12.03 12.16 5.58
CA LYS A 151 12.92 12.56 4.50
C LYS A 151 12.11 13.06 3.31
N VAL A 152 12.57 14.13 2.68
CA VAL A 152 12.04 14.63 1.41
C VAL A 152 13.03 14.30 0.31
N ASN A 153 12.56 13.69 -0.78
CA ASN A 153 13.37 13.18 -1.89
C ASN A 153 13.23 14.04 -3.15
N ARG A 154 12.95 15.34 -3.01
CA ARG A 154 12.71 16.22 -4.17
C ARG A 154 13.78 16.06 -5.24
N TYR A 155 13.31 16.00 -6.48
CA TYR A 155 14.12 16.25 -7.66
C TYR A 155 14.80 17.62 -7.50
N ALA A 156 16.11 17.63 -7.77
CA ALA A 156 16.85 18.84 -8.12
C ALA A 156 16.29 19.43 -9.42
#